data_AF-A0A7L3UPS3-F1
#
_entry.id   AF-A0A7L3UPS3-F1
#
_cell.length_a   1.000
_cell.length_b   1.000
_cell.length_c   1.000
_cell.angle_alpha   90.00
_cell.angle_beta   90.00
_cell.angle_gamma   90.00
#
_symmetry.space_group_name_H-M   'P 1'
#
loop_
_entity.id
_entity.type
_entity.pdbx_description
1 polymer ?
#
loop_
_entity_poly.entity_id
_entity_poly.type
_entity_poly.pdbx_seq_one_letter_code
_entity_poly.pdbx_strand_id
1 'polypeptide(L)'
;AEHLRGKKHQRLRALRAERRAQEQRSLFVTGFARGTSDVELADYFRTYGDVATVVMDKEKGAYAIVELREAAGRERALAEPRHHLDGHRLRVRPR
;
A
#
# COMPACT_ATOMS: atom_id res chain seq x y z
N ALA A 1 8.08 17.79 33.38
CA ALA A 1 7.58 17.82 31.99
C ALA A 1 8.71 18.04 30.95
N GLU A 2 9.89 17.44 31.15
CA GLU A 2 11.11 17.86 30.42
C GLU A 2 11.79 16.77 29.57
N HIS A 3 11.11 15.63 29.34
CA HIS A 3 11.64 14.50 28.55
C HIS A 3 11.19 14.48 27.08
N LEU A 4 10.60 15.58 26.57
CA LEU A 4 10.00 15.65 25.22
C LEU A 4 10.94 16.22 24.14
N ARG A 5 12.12 16.74 24.52
CA ARG A 5 13.05 17.46 23.62
C ARG A 5 14.32 16.68 23.24
N GLY A 6 14.46 15.43 23.68
CA GLY A 6 15.61 14.60 23.31
C GLY A 6 15.57 14.17 21.84
N LYS A 7 16.68 14.31 21.11
CA LYS A 7 16.81 13.90 19.68
C LYS A 7 16.31 12.47 19.41
N LYS A 8 16.54 11.54 20.35
CA LYS A 8 16.03 10.15 20.29
C LYS A 8 14.50 10.08 20.31
N HIS A 9 13.86 10.86 21.18
CA HIS A 9 12.39 10.92 21.28
C HIS A 9 11.77 11.53 20.02
N GLN A 10 12.33 12.62 19.52
CA GLN A 10 11.89 13.26 18.27
C GLN A 10 11.99 12.30 17.08
N ARG A 11 13.12 11.59 16.94
CA ARG A 11 13.31 10.57 15.89
C ARG A 11 12.26 9.47 15.95
N LEU A 12 11.98 8.93 17.14
CA LEU A 12 10.98 7.88 17.29
C LEU A 12 9.56 8.36 16.95
N ARG A 13 9.23 9.62 17.26
CA ARG A 13 7.94 10.22 16.85
C ARG A 13 7.85 10.40 15.35
N ALA A 14 8.91 10.88 14.70
CA ALA A 14 8.95 11.03 13.25
C ALA A 14 8.75 9.69 12.53
N LEU A 15 9.48 8.65 12.93
CA LEU A 15 9.32 7.30 12.37
C LEU A 15 7.91 6.74 12.53
N ARG A 16 7.26 6.99 13.68
CA ARG A 16 5.87 6.57 13.91
C ARG A 16 4.88 7.36 13.04
N ALA A 17 5.09 8.66 12.86
CA ALA A 17 4.26 9.47 11.99
C ALA A 17 4.38 9.04 10.53
N GLU A 18 5.60 8.76 10.07
CA GLU A 18 5.88 8.26 8.72
C GLU A 18 5.24 6.89 8.48
N ARG A 19 5.36 5.95 9.43
CA ARG A 19 4.71 4.64 9.31
C ARG A 19 3.18 4.74 9.22
N ARG A 20 2.57 5.62 10.02
CA ARG A 20 1.12 5.88 9.96
C ARG A 20 0.72 6.51 8.63
N ALA A 21 1.53 7.43 8.11
CA ALA A 21 1.29 8.03 6.80
C ALA A 21 1.41 6.99 5.68
N GLN A 22 2.36 6.05 5.79
CA GLN A 22 2.48 4.93 4.86
C GLN A 22 1.23 4.06 4.89
N GLU A 23 0.80 3.61 6.08
CA GLU A 23 -0.43 2.82 6.27
C GLU A 23 -1.65 3.52 5.67
N GLN A 24 -1.75 4.84 5.86
CA GLN A 24 -2.84 5.65 5.30
C GLN A 24 -2.81 5.80 3.77
N ARG A 25 -1.77 5.34 3.09
CA ARG A 25 -1.66 5.36 1.63
C ARG A 25 -1.44 3.98 1.02
N SER A 26 -1.42 2.95 1.85
CA SER A 26 -1.20 1.57 1.40
C SER A 26 -2.50 0.79 1.27
N LEU A 27 -2.52 -0.10 0.28
CA LEU A 27 -3.56 -1.08 0.04
C LEU A 27 -3.02 -2.48 0.30
N PHE A 28 -3.83 -3.33 0.89
CA PHE A 28 -3.61 -4.76 0.97
C PHE A 28 -4.40 -5.45 -0.14
N VAL A 29 -3.70 -6.13 -1.05
CA VAL A 29 -4.24 -6.71 -2.27
C VAL A 29 -4.05 -8.21 -2.26
N THR A 30 -5.09 -8.97 -2.58
CA THR A 30 -5.06 -10.44 -2.72
C THR A 30 -5.89 -10.87 -3.93
N GLY A 31 -5.79 -12.14 -4.33
CA GLY A 31 -6.62 -12.71 -5.40
C GLY A 31 -6.13 -12.45 -6.83
N PHE A 32 -4.93 -11.92 -6.99
CA PHE A 32 -4.22 -11.91 -8.27
C PHE A 32 -3.72 -13.32 -8.64
N ALA A 33 -3.39 -13.54 -9.91
CA ALA A 33 -2.93 -14.82 -10.41
C ALA A 33 -1.56 -15.20 -9.83
N ARG A 34 -1.28 -16.51 -9.76
CA ARG A 34 0.09 -16.94 -9.49
C ARG A 34 0.97 -16.54 -10.66
N GLY A 35 2.08 -15.85 -10.37
CA GLY A 35 2.99 -15.34 -11.38
C GLY A 35 2.78 -13.86 -11.73
N THR A 36 1.70 -13.22 -11.25
CA THR A 36 1.56 -11.76 -11.33
C THR A 36 2.75 -11.09 -10.64
N SER A 37 3.37 -10.17 -11.37
CA SER A 37 4.52 -9.38 -10.94
C SER A 37 4.10 -8.13 -10.16
N ASP A 38 5.06 -7.57 -9.43
CA ASP A 38 4.92 -6.28 -8.78
C ASP A 38 4.72 -5.14 -9.79
N VAL A 39 5.32 -5.25 -10.99
CA VAL A 39 5.14 -4.32 -12.10
C VAL A 39 3.70 -4.31 -12.61
N GLU A 40 3.08 -5.47 -12.83
CA GLU A 40 1.68 -5.56 -13.28
C GLU A 40 0.71 -4.97 -12.26
N LEU A 41 0.93 -5.24 -10.97
CA LEU A 41 0.17 -4.61 -9.90
C LEU A 41 0.39 -3.09 -9.88
N ALA A 42 1.63 -2.62 -10.02
CA ALA A 42 1.92 -1.20 -10.05
C ALA A 42 1.22 -0.50 -11.24
N ASP A 43 1.30 -1.09 -12.44
CA ASP A 43 0.67 -0.55 -13.64
C ASP A 43 -0.85 -0.48 -13.51
N TYR A 44 -1.47 -1.52 -12.94
CA TYR A 44 -2.91 -1.49 -12.65
C TYR A 44 -3.27 -0.38 -11.65
N PHE A 45 -2.58 -0.30 -10.52
CA PHE A 45 -2.92 0.66 -9.47
C PHE A 45 -2.54 2.11 -9.80
N ARG A 46 -1.67 2.35 -10.80
CA ARG A 46 -1.40 3.69 -11.33
C ARG A 46 -2.64 4.42 -11.82
N THR A 47 -3.68 3.69 -12.23
CA THR A 47 -4.98 4.27 -12.61
C THR A 47 -5.66 5.03 -11.47
N TYR A 48 -5.38 4.66 -10.21
CA TYR A 48 -5.91 5.34 -9.03
C TYR A 48 -4.94 6.38 -8.47
N GLY A 49 -3.69 6.44 -8.93
CA GLY A 49 -2.68 7.42 -8.51
C GLY A 49 -1.27 6.84 -8.55
N ASP A 50 -0.26 7.69 -8.40
CA ASP A 50 1.13 7.25 -8.49
C ASP A 50 1.47 6.19 -7.44
N VAL A 51 1.97 5.05 -7.91
CA VAL A 51 2.46 3.97 -7.06
C VAL A 51 3.87 4.30 -6.60
N ALA A 52 4.08 4.34 -5.28
CA ALA A 52 5.37 4.56 -4.66
C ALA A 52 6.17 3.26 -4.57
N THR A 53 5.54 2.19 -4.08
CA THR A 53 6.18 0.89 -3.94
C THR A 53 5.14 -0.23 -3.99
N VAL A 54 5.55 -1.40 -4.47
CA VAL A 54 4.79 -2.64 -4.32
C VAL A 54 5.66 -3.66 -3.58
N VAL A 55 5.10 -4.26 -2.53
CA VAL A 55 5.76 -5.33 -1.77
C VAL A 55 4.91 -6.57 -1.85
N MET A 56 5.43 -7.63 -2.47
CA MET A 56 4.73 -8.91 -2.59
C MET A 56 5.22 -9.93 -1.57
N ASP A 57 4.32 -10.84 -1.18
CA ASP A 57 4.69 -12.04 -0.42
C ASP A 57 5.60 -12.96 -1.24
N LYS A 58 6.84 -13.11 -0.78
CA LYS A 58 7.94 -13.74 -1.53
C LYS A 58 7.78 -15.25 -1.74
N GLU A 59 6.96 -15.93 -0.93
CA GLU A 59 6.87 -17.39 -1.00
C GLU A 59 5.63 -17.89 -1.73
N LYS A 60 4.50 -17.19 -1.63
CA LYS A 60 3.21 -17.73 -2.11
C LYS A 60 2.45 -16.80 -3.04
N GLY A 61 2.88 -15.54 -3.21
CA GLY A 61 2.09 -14.53 -3.90
C GLY A 61 0.69 -14.39 -3.30
N ALA A 62 0.56 -14.66 -1.99
CA ALA A 62 -0.74 -14.69 -1.34
C ALA A 62 -1.34 -13.29 -1.19
N TYR A 63 -0.47 -12.29 -1.05
CA TYR A 63 -0.83 -10.89 -0.92
C TYR A 63 0.25 -9.96 -1.46
N ALA A 64 -0.15 -8.73 -1.72
CA ALA A 64 0.73 -7.61 -2.02
C ALA A 64 0.29 -6.38 -1.21
N ILE A 65 1.27 -5.57 -0.81
CA ILE A 65 1.05 -4.24 -0.26
C ILE A 65 1.42 -3.24 -1.35
N VAL A 66 0.43 -2.45 -1.79
CA VAL A 66 0.62 -1.40 -2.78
C VAL A 66 0.60 -0.07 -2.06
N GLU A 67 1.72 0.63 -2.00
CA GLU A 67 1.79 1.99 -1.46
C GLU A 67 1.59 3.00 -2.58
N LEU A 68 0.63 3.90 -2.40
CA LEU A 68 0.42 5.05 -3.26
C LEU A 68 1.13 6.28 -2.68
N ARG A 69 1.51 7.22 -3.55
CA ARG A 69 2.11 8.48 -3.12
C ARG A 69 1.14 9.35 -2.32
N GLU A 70 -0.15 9.24 -2.62
CA GLU A 70 -1.22 10.05 -2.05
C GLU A 70 -2.35 9.20 -1.45
N ALA A 71 -2.90 9.67 -0.32
CA ALA A 71 -4.03 9.01 0.34
C ALA A 71 -5.31 9.04 -0.52
N ALA A 72 -5.48 10.09 -1.34
CA ALA A 72 -6.60 10.19 -2.27
C ALA A 72 -6.62 9.03 -3.27
N GLY A 73 -5.45 8.54 -3.71
CA GLY A 73 -5.39 7.36 -4.56
C GLY A 73 -5.85 6.09 -3.84
N ARG A 74 -5.53 5.97 -2.55
CA ARG A 74 -5.98 4.83 -1.72
C ARG A 74 -7.51 4.83 -1.65
N GLU A 75 -8.10 5.99 -1.37
CA GLU A 75 -9.56 6.12 -1.28
C GLU A 75 -10.25 5.83 -2.62
N ARG A 76 -9.70 6.31 -3.74
CA ARG A 76 -10.24 5.96 -5.08
C ARG A 76 -10.19 4.47 -5.35
N ALA A 77 -9.07 3.81 -5.03
CA ALA A 77 -8.95 2.38 -5.19
C ALA A 77 -9.95 1.63 -4.29
N LEU A 78 -10.11 2.04 -3.02
CA LEU A 78 -11.07 1.41 -2.11
C LEU A 78 -12.54 1.64 -2.49
N ALA A 79 -12.84 2.75 -3.17
CA ALA A 79 -14.18 3.07 -3.64
C ALA A 79 -14.58 2.27 -4.90
N GLU A 80 -13.61 1.71 -5.63
CA GLU A 80 -13.88 0.86 -6.79
C GLU A 80 -14.47 -0.48 -6.32
N PRO A 81 -15.72 -0.80 -6.66
CA PRO A 81 -16.38 -2.01 -6.16
C PRO A 81 -15.75 -3.29 -6.72
N ARG A 82 -15.09 -3.22 -7.90
CA ARG A 82 -14.67 -4.41 -8.63
C ARG A 82 -13.33 -4.22 -9.34
N HIS A 83 -12.27 -4.72 -8.70
CA HIS A 83 -10.96 -4.80 -9.35
C HIS A 83 -10.74 -6.12 -10.08
N HIS A 84 -10.20 -6.05 -11.29
CA HIS A 84 -9.78 -7.22 -12.06
C HIS A 84 -8.43 -6.96 -12.74
N LEU A 85 -7.56 -7.96 -12.69
CA LEU A 85 -6.27 -7.98 -13.38
C LEU A 85 -6.12 -9.35 -14.03
N ASP A 86 -5.85 -9.38 -15.33
CA ASP A 86 -5.70 -10.61 -16.13
C ASP A 86 -6.84 -11.62 -15.93
N GLY A 87 -8.09 -11.13 -15.90
CA GLY A 87 -9.28 -11.96 -15.67
C GLY A 87 -9.47 -12.44 -14.22
N HIS A 88 -8.55 -12.13 -13.31
CA HIS A 88 -8.62 -12.49 -11.90
C HIS A 88 -9.18 -11.34 -11.07
N ARG A 89 -10.18 -11.63 -10.23
CA ARG A 89 -10.78 -10.62 -9.35
C ARG A 89 -9.88 -10.35 -8.15
N LEU A 90 -9.38 -9.12 -8.07
CA LEU A 90 -8.60 -8.67 -6.93
C LEU A 90 -9.51 -8.33 -5.75
N ARG A 91 -9.01 -8.57 -4.54
CA ARG A 91 -9.60 -8.10 -3.28
C ARG A 91 -8.67 -7.03 -2.73
N VAL A 92 -9.18 -5.80 -2.67
CA VAL A 92 -8.46 -4.62 -2.18
C VAL A 92 -9.04 -4.21 -0.83
N ARG A 93 -8.17 -3.99 0.15
CA ARG A 93 -8.52 -3.61 1.53
C ARG A 93 -7.54 -2.56 2.05
N PRO A 94 -7.91 -1.77 3.08
CA PRO A 94 -6.94 -0.98 3.82
C PRO A 94 -5.83 -1.89 4.38
N ARG A 95 -4.59 -1.37 4.42
CA ARG A 95 -3.45 -2.04 5.06
C ARG A 95 -3.62 -2.18 6.57
#